data_AF-A0A9Q1L3E5-F1
#
_entry.id   AF-A0A9Q1L3E5-F1
#
_cell.length_a   1.000
_cell.length_b   1.000
_cell.length_c   1.000
_cell.angle_alpha   90.00
_cell.angle_beta   90.00
_cell.angle_gamma   90.00
#
_symmetry.space_group_name_H-M   'P 1'
#
loop_
_entity.id
_entity.type
_entity.pdbx_description
1 polymer ?
#
loop_
_entity_poly.entity_id
_entity_poly.type
_entity_poly.pdbx_seq_one_letter_code
_entity_poly.pdbx_strand_id
1 'polypeptide(L)'
;MKSLRRILLANNGFTGKILTSLVGIPKLVELQLQDNKFDGSIPAFAQQDFQLNVANNRLEGPIPPQLSSQSLSAFEGNLDLRGKPMPPCPPS
;
A
#
# COMPACT_ATOMS: atom_id res chain seq x y z
N MET A 1 16.48 1.92 14.54
CA MET A 1 15.12 1.52 14.96
C MET A 1 14.83 0.12 14.42
N LYS A 2 15.02 -0.96 15.19
CA LYS A 2 14.95 -2.35 14.68
C LYS A 2 13.82 -3.19 15.30
N SER A 3 12.84 -2.54 15.93
CA SER A 3 11.74 -3.20 16.64
C SER A 3 10.35 -2.73 16.20
N LEU A 4 10.26 -1.81 15.25
CA LEU A 4 8.97 -1.33 14.76
C LEU A 4 8.28 -2.44 13.99
N ARG A 5 7.05 -2.77 14.39
CA ARG A 5 6.27 -3.88 13.83
C ARG A 5 5.03 -3.42 13.08
N ARG A 6 4.39 -2.36 13.55
CA ARG A 6 3.13 -1.88 13.00
C ARG A 6 3.16 -0.38 12.84
N ILE A 7 2.64 0.11 11.73
CA ILE A 7 2.41 1.52 11.47
C ILE A 7 0.93 1.69 11.17
N LEU A 8 0.24 2.43 12.04
CA LEU A 8 -1.20 2.66 11.95
C LEU A 8 -1.42 4.17 11.80
N LEU A 9 -1.71 4.60 10.57
CA LEU A 9 -1.85 6.02 10.20
C LEU A 9 -3.15 6.27 9.42
N ALA A 10 -4.08 5.32 9.44
CA ALA A 10 -5.36 5.40 8.76
C ALA A 10 -6.19 6.62 9.19
N ASN A 11 -7.09 7.10 8.33
CA ASN A 11 -8.02 8.20 8.58
C ASN A 11 -7.34 9.51 8.94
N ASN A 12 -6.40 9.95 8.11
CA ASN A 12 -5.66 11.19 8.30
C ASN A 12 -5.62 12.02 7.01
N GLY A 13 -4.95 13.16 7.08
CA GLY A 13 -4.71 14.04 5.94
C GLY A 13 -3.31 13.89 5.34
N PHE A 14 -2.60 12.78 5.57
CA PHE A 14 -1.21 12.64 5.11
C PHE A 14 -1.12 12.65 3.59
N THR A 15 -0.10 13.32 3.08
CA THR A 15 0.11 13.56 1.65
C THR A 15 1.51 13.14 1.21
N GLY A 16 1.74 13.07 -0.10
CA GLY A 16 3.03 12.71 -0.68
C GLY A 16 3.24 11.21 -0.79
N LYS A 17 4.48 10.78 -1.03
CA LYS A 17 4.78 9.40 -1.39
C LYS A 17 5.01 8.50 -0.17
N ILE A 18 4.63 7.23 -0.30
CA ILE A 18 5.03 6.19 0.65
C ILE A 18 6.56 6.01 0.55
N LEU A 19 7.28 6.34 1.62
CA LEU A 19 8.74 6.32 1.61
C LEU A 19 9.28 4.89 1.50
N THR A 20 10.22 4.69 0.58
CA THR A 20 10.92 3.41 0.40
C THR A 20 11.74 2.98 1.61
N SER A 21 12.07 3.91 2.51
CA SER A 21 12.71 3.60 3.79
C SER A 21 11.88 2.68 4.69
N LEU A 22 10.54 2.64 4.50
CA LEU A 22 9.66 1.71 5.21
C LEU A 22 9.90 0.24 4.83
N VAL A 23 10.34 -0.01 3.58
CA VAL A 23 10.71 -1.35 3.10
C VAL A 23 11.89 -1.90 3.92
N GLY A 24 12.82 -1.03 4.32
CA GLY A 24 14.03 -1.38 5.06
C GLY A 24 13.81 -1.72 6.55
N ILE A 25 12.56 -1.75 7.04
CA ILE A 25 12.23 -2.09 8.43
C ILE A 25 12.02 -3.60 8.54
N PRO A 26 13.00 -4.37 9.07
CA PRO A 26 13.01 -5.83 8.94
C PRO A 26 11.91 -6.54 9.75
N LYS A 27 11.32 -5.88 10.74
CA LYS A 27 10.28 -6.46 11.60
C LYS A 27 8.89 -5.90 11.32
N LEU A 28 8.72 -5.08 10.28
CA LEU A 28 7.43 -4.50 9.93
C LEU A 28 6.51 -5.60 9.38
N VAL A 29 5.38 -5.78 10.02
CA VAL A 29 4.36 -6.78 9.67
C VAL A 29 3.03 -6.13 9.30
N GLU A 30 2.81 -4.85 9.61
CA GLU A 30 1.53 -4.19 9.33
C GLU A 30 1.73 -2.71 8.99
N LEU A 31 1.06 -2.27 7.92
CA LEU A 31 1.02 -0.89 7.46
C LEU A 31 -0.42 -0.52 7.07
N GLN A 32 -1.08 0.27 7.91
CA GLN A 32 -2.44 0.78 7.69
C GLN A 32 -2.36 2.27 7.33
N LEU A 33 -2.61 2.61 6.08
CA LEU A 33 -2.54 3.96 5.50
C LEU A 33 -3.86 4.39 4.85
N GLN A 34 -4.93 3.61 4.99
CA GLN A 34 -6.20 3.89 4.35
C GLN A 34 -6.78 5.25 4.74
N ASP A 35 -7.61 5.81 3.88
CA ASP A 35 -8.30 7.09 4.11
C ASP A 35 -7.30 8.22 4.37
N ASN A 36 -6.39 8.40 3.41
CA ASN A 36 -5.37 9.45 3.38
C ASN A 36 -5.28 10.05 1.96
N LYS A 37 -4.23 10.83 1.69
CA LYS A 37 -3.98 11.45 0.38
C LYS A 37 -2.56 11.12 -0.11
N PHE A 38 -2.04 9.94 0.21
CA PHE A 38 -0.75 9.48 -0.32
C PHE A 38 -0.83 9.31 -1.84
N ASP A 39 0.26 9.65 -2.53
CA ASP A 39 0.39 9.62 -3.99
C ASP A 39 1.61 8.79 -4.45
N GLY A 40 1.71 8.61 -5.77
CA GLY A 40 2.77 7.81 -6.39
C GLY A 40 2.56 6.31 -6.22
N SER A 41 3.65 5.55 -6.34
CA SER A 41 3.60 4.09 -6.38
C SER A 41 3.74 3.44 -5.00
N ILE A 42 3.21 2.21 -4.88
CA ILE A 42 3.40 1.36 -3.70
C ILE A 42 4.81 0.75 -3.76
N PRO A 43 5.67 0.95 -2.74
CA PRO A 43 6.97 0.30 -2.68
C PRO A 43 6.85 -1.23 -2.59
N ALA A 44 7.83 -1.95 -3.15
CA ALA A 44 7.88 -3.41 -3.04
C ALA A 44 8.37 -3.82 -1.65
N PHE A 45 7.47 -4.34 -0.81
CA PHE A 45 7.81 -4.92 0.49
C PHE A 45 8.29 -6.37 0.32
N ALA A 46 9.34 -6.75 1.04
CA ALA A 46 9.98 -8.08 0.94
C ALA A 46 9.53 -9.04 2.04
N GLN A 47 8.74 -8.56 3.00
CA GLN A 47 8.30 -9.28 4.19
C GLN A 47 7.14 -10.24 3.85
N GLN A 48 7.29 -11.51 4.22
CA GLN A 48 6.39 -12.60 3.80
C GLN A 48 5.02 -12.58 4.49
N ASP A 49 4.95 -12.15 5.75
CA ASP A 49 3.70 -12.02 6.55
C ASP A 49 3.30 -10.55 6.75
N PHE A 50 3.52 -9.72 5.72
CA PHE A 50 3.19 -8.31 5.75
C PHE A 50 1.71 -8.10 5.46
N GLN A 51 1.04 -7.21 6.19
CA GLN A 51 -0.32 -6.77 5.95
C GLN A 51 -0.30 -5.29 5.55
N LEU A 52 -0.95 -4.97 4.44
CA LEU A 52 -1.02 -3.61 3.90
C LEU A 52 -2.48 -3.22 3.70
N ASN A 53 -2.82 -1.99 4.09
CA ASN A 53 -4.04 -1.33 3.64
C ASN A 53 -3.71 0.08 3.20
N VAL A 54 -3.99 0.38 1.93
CA VAL A 54 -3.75 1.68 1.30
C VAL A 54 -5.01 2.19 0.60
N ALA A 55 -6.18 1.65 0.97
CA ALA A 55 -7.44 2.01 0.37
C ALA A 55 -7.73 3.52 0.50
N ASN A 56 -8.51 4.08 -0.41
CA ASN A 56 -8.93 5.48 -0.38
C ASN A 56 -7.73 6.45 -0.26
N ASN A 57 -6.78 6.32 -1.19
CA ASN A 57 -5.65 7.24 -1.37
C ASN A 57 -5.60 7.71 -2.84
N ARG A 58 -4.48 8.32 -3.26
CA ARG A 58 -4.23 8.77 -4.63
C ARG A 58 -3.05 8.03 -5.25
N LEU A 59 -2.87 6.77 -4.88
CA LEU A 59 -1.77 5.95 -5.37
C LEU A 59 -2.02 5.54 -6.82
N GLU A 60 -0.92 5.34 -7.54
CA GLU A 60 -0.92 5.08 -8.97
C GLU A 60 0.10 4.01 -9.35
N GLY A 61 -0.10 3.41 -10.54
CA GLY A 61 0.84 2.46 -11.11
C GLY A 61 0.62 1.01 -10.64
N PRO A 62 1.57 0.11 -10.95
CA PRO A 62 1.39 -1.31 -10.72
C PRO A 62 1.47 -1.69 -9.24
N ILE A 63 0.57 -2.54 -8.78
CA ILE A 63 0.68 -3.21 -7.48
C ILE A 63 1.87 -4.18 -7.53
N PRO A 64 2.83 -4.08 -6.60
CA PRO A 64 3.97 -4.99 -6.54
C PRO A 64 3.50 -6.45 -6.46
N PRO A 65 4.09 -7.39 -7.24
CA PRO A 65 3.66 -8.80 -7.26
C PRO A 65 3.63 -9.48 -5.89
N GLN A 66 4.50 -9.04 -4.96
CA GLN A 66 4.56 -9.53 -3.58
C GLN A 66 3.29 -9.23 -2.78
N LEU A 67 2.50 -8.24 -3.21
CA LEU A 67 1.25 -7.81 -2.57
C LEU A 67 0.02 -8.34 -3.31
N SER A 68 0.20 -9.15 -4.36
CA SER A 68 -0.91 -9.65 -5.19
C SER A 68 -1.84 -10.64 -4.47
N SER A 69 -1.40 -11.22 -3.34
CA SER A 69 -2.19 -12.10 -2.48
C SER A 69 -3.00 -11.38 -1.40
N GLN A 70 -2.81 -10.06 -1.26
CA GLN A 70 -3.57 -9.24 -0.31
C GLN A 70 -5.03 -9.08 -0.76
N SER A 71 -5.91 -8.69 0.17
CA SER A 71 -7.32 -8.42 -0.14
C SER A 71 -7.47 -7.31 -1.17
N LEU A 72 -8.43 -7.44 -2.10
CA LEU A 72 -8.80 -6.38 -3.04
C LEU A 72 -9.12 -5.06 -2.33
N SER A 73 -9.87 -5.15 -1.23
CA SER A 73 -10.29 -4.00 -0.42
C SER A 73 -9.13 -3.19 0.16
N ALA A 74 -7.92 -3.74 0.23
CA ALA A 74 -6.74 -3.02 0.68
C ALA A 74 -6.23 -1.98 -0.33
N PHE A 75 -6.68 -2.03 -1.58
CA PHE A 75 -6.22 -1.16 -2.68
C PHE A 75 -7.33 -0.32 -3.31
N GLU A 76 -8.60 -0.61 -2.99
CA GLU A 76 -9.77 0.10 -3.51
C GLU A 76 -9.71 1.61 -3.23
N GLY A 77 -10.42 2.40 -4.04
CA GLY A 77 -10.45 3.86 -3.88
C GLY A 77 -9.21 4.59 -4.38
N ASN A 78 -8.23 3.89 -4.96
CA ASN A 78 -7.11 4.49 -5.71
C ASN A 78 -7.38 4.36 -7.22
N LEU A 79 -7.61 5.48 -7.91
CA LEU A 79 -8.13 5.48 -9.29
C LEU A 79 -7.15 4.86 -10.31
N ASP A 80 -5.86 5.12 -10.13
CA ASP A 80 -4.81 4.80 -11.13
C ASP A 80 -3.92 3.61 -10.73
N LEU A 81 -4.27 2.88 -9.67
CA LEU A 81 -3.62 1.61 -9.36
C LEU A 81 -4.00 0.55 -10.40
N ARG A 82 -3.09 -0.39 -10.66
CA ARG A 82 -3.33 -1.48 -11.62
C ARG A 82 -2.60 -2.77 -11.24
N GLY A 83 -3.10 -3.90 -11.71
CA GLY A 83 -2.54 -5.22 -11.41
C GLY A 83 -3.25 -5.91 -10.25
N LYS A 84 -2.92 -7.19 -10.03
CA LYS A 84 -3.56 -8.01 -8.99
C LYS A 84 -3.31 -7.42 -7.60
N PRO A 85 -4.30 -7.41 -6.68
CA PRO A 85 -5.58 -8.11 -6.76
C PRO A 85 -6.69 -7.35 -7.53
N MET A 86 -6.43 -6.13 -8.03
CA MET A 86 -7.48 -5.37 -8.71
C MET A 86 -7.91 -6.01 -10.04
N PRO A 87 -9.22 -5.97 -10.36
CA PRO A 87 -9.70 -6.41 -11.65
C PRO A 87 -9.04 -5.55 -12.75
N PRO A 88 -8.84 -6.10 -13.95
CA PRO A 88 -8.37 -5.32 -15.08
C PRO A 88 -9.30 -4.12 -15.31
N CYS A 89 -8.73 -2.95 -15.62
CA CYS A 89 -9.52 -1.77 -15.95
C CYS A 89 -10.51 -2.14 -17.06
N PRO A 90 -11.80 -1.78 -16.94
CA PRO A 90 -12.75 -1.98 -18.03
C PRO A 90 -12.22 -1.25 -19.28
N PRO A 91 -12.35 -1.85 -20.48
CA PRO A 91 -11.95 -1.18 -21.70
C PRO A 91 -12.75 0.12 -21.85
N SER A 92 -12.03 1.20 -22.15
CA SER A 92 -12.54 2.54 -22.46
C SER A 92 -13.38 2.58 -23.73
#